data_AF-A0A161IQU9-F1
#
_entry.id   AF-A0A161IQU9-F1
#
_cell.length_a   1.000
_cell.length_b   1.000
_cell.length_c   1.000
_cell.angle_alpha   90.00
_cell.angle_beta   90.00
_cell.angle_gamma   90.00
#
_symmetry.space_group_name_H-M   'P 1'
#
loop_
_entity.id
_entity.type
_entity.pdbx_description
1 polymer ?
#
loop_
_entity_poly.entity_id
_entity_poly.type
_entity_poly.pdbx_seq_one_letter_code
_entity_poly.pdbx_strand_id
1 'polypeptide(L)'
;MNAGVVVFIVSLLALILLLSCVLKQKRPQAPLIRRLREAGVRVGDTEQLMAGGVFWERQAQLMTDREVHFMQGLFRAVDMRRWYLCPQVRVADIVQITPRVRGRSRTWWKLFHMAAQWHCDVVIVDRRTFRVVAAVELDDASHLKKSRCRRDILLDEVMRQAGMPLLRSRDARELQRMIRDFLTALEAESGASDAITQQKAG
;
A
#
# COMPACT_ATOMS: atom_id res chain seq x y z
N MET A 1 -44.86 49.14 37.06
CA MET A 1 -44.75 48.16 35.95
C MET A 1 -46.07 47.43 35.84
N ASN A 2 -46.69 47.41 34.65
CA ASN A 2 -47.98 46.75 34.45
C ASN A 2 -47.80 45.23 34.56
N ALA A 3 -48.66 44.54 35.30
CA ALA A 3 -48.56 43.08 35.50
C ALA A 3 -48.47 42.31 34.17
N GLY A 4 -49.14 42.79 33.11
CA GLY A 4 -49.03 42.21 31.77
C GLY A 4 -47.63 42.26 31.16
N VAL A 5 -46.84 43.31 31.45
CA VAL A 5 -45.44 43.43 30.99
C VAL A 5 -44.56 42.41 31.72
N VAL A 6 -44.81 42.17 33.01
CA VAL A 6 -44.06 41.17 33.80
C VAL A 6 -44.34 39.76 33.28
N VAL A 7 -45.61 39.41 33.05
CA VAL A 7 -46.00 38.09 32.52
C VAL A 7 -45.42 37.84 31.12
N PHE A 8 -45.42 38.86 30.25
CA PHE A 8 -44.83 38.77 28.93
C PHE A 8 -43.31 38.52 28.98
N ILE A 9 -42.58 39.26 29.83
CA ILE A 9 -41.13 39.10 30.00
C ILE A 9 -40.79 37.70 30.52
N VAL A 10 -41.52 37.21 31.53
CA VAL A 10 -41.30 35.87 32.10
C VAL A 10 -41.56 34.77 31.05
N SER A 11 -42.63 34.92 30.26
CA SER A 11 -42.97 33.96 29.20
C SER A 11 -41.93 33.95 28.09
N LEU A 12 -41.39 35.12 27.71
CA LEU A 12 -40.33 35.26 26.71
C LEU A 12 -39.01 34.64 27.20
N LEU A 13 -38.63 34.87 28.47
CA LEU A 13 -37.44 34.27 29.06
C LEU A 13 -37.55 32.74 29.14
N ALA A 14 -38.73 32.21 29.50
CA ALA A 14 -38.99 30.77 29.50
C ALA A 14 -38.87 30.18 28.08
N LEU A 15 -39.40 30.86 27.06
CA LEU A 15 -39.29 30.44 25.66
C LEU A 15 -37.84 30.44 25.18
N ILE A 16 -37.06 31.47 25.51
CA ILE A 16 -35.62 31.54 25.19
C ILE A 16 -34.85 30.40 25.86
N LEU A 17 -35.16 30.09 27.12
CA LEU A 17 -34.54 28.99 27.85
C LEU A 17 -34.87 27.63 27.20
N LEU A 18 -36.13 27.42 26.83
CA LEU A 18 -36.58 26.21 26.14
C LEU A 18 -35.91 26.05 24.76
N LEU A 19 -35.87 27.13 23.95
CA LEU A 19 -35.13 27.13 22.68
C LEU A 19 -33.65 26.83 22.89
N SER A 20 -33.03 27.40 23.92
CA SER A 20 -31.63 27.15 24.25
C SER A 20 -31.37 25.68 24.63
N CYS A 21 -32.30 25.03 25.32
CA CYS A 21 -32.21 23.61 25.66
C CYS A 21 -32.37 22.71 24.43
N VAL A 22 -33.32 23.02 23.53
CA VAL A 22 -33.54 22.27 22.27
C VAL A 22 -32.35 22.45 21.31
N LEU A 23 -31.81 23.65 21.18
CA LEU A 23 -30.64 23.94 20.35
C LEU A 23 -29.35 23.34 20.92
N LYS A 24 -29.27 23.13 22.24
CA LYS A 24 -28.16 22.44 22.93
C LYS A 24 -28.26 20.91 22.87
N GLN A 25 -29.29 20.35 22.25
CA GLN A 25 -29.40 18.90 22.10
C GLN A 25 -28.18 18.43 21.29
N LYS A 26 -27.23 17.80 21.99
CA LYS A 26 -25.95 17.38 21.40
C LYS A 26 -26.27 16.49 20.20
N ARG A 27 -25.84 16.91 19.01
CA ARG A 27 -25.96 16.10 17.80
C ARG A 27 -25.48 14.67 18.14
N PRO A 28 -26.23 13.63 17.77
CA PRO A 28 -25.81 12.26 18.04
C PRO A 28 -24.38 12.09 17.53
N GLN A 29 -23.48 11.62 18.41
CA GLN A 29 -22.07 11.47 18.06
C GLN A 29 -21.95 10.42 16.97
N ALA A 30 -21.14 10.72 15.94
CA ALA A 30 -20.89 9.77 14.88
C ALA A 30 -20.35 8.43 15.46
N PRO A 31 -20.80 7.27 14.95
CA PRO A 31 -20.41 5.96 15.47
C PRO A 31 -18.89 5.74 15.57
N LEU A 32 -18.13 6.28 14.61
CA LEU A 32 -16.67 6.24 14.61
C LEU A 32 -16.08 6.91 15.87
N ILE A 33 -16.48 8.14 16.15
CA ILE A 33 -15.99 8.92 17.29
C ILE A 33 -16.31 8.24 18.61
N ARG A 34 -17.52 7.66 18.70
CA ARG A 34 -17.93 6.92 19.89
C ARG A 34 -17.01 5.72 20.12
N ARG A 35 -16.80 4.87 19.11
CA ARG A 35 -15.93 3.69 19.19
C ARG A 35 -14.48 4.05 19.55
N LEU A 36 -13.95 5.13 18.98
CA LEU A 36 -12.59 5.61 19.29
C LEU A 36 -12.47 6.02 20.76
N ARG A 37 -13.45 6.76 21.28
CA ARG A 37 -13.46 7.19 22.69
C ARG A 37 -13.68 6.02 23.65
N GLU A 38 -14.56 5.08 23.32
CA GLU A 38 -14.76 3.84 24.09
C GLU A 38 -13.46 3.02 24.16
N ALA A 39 -12.65 3.04 23.10
CA ALA A 39 -11.31 2.44 23.07
C ALA A 39 -10.21 3.29 23.73
N GLY A 40 -10.54 4.44 24.33
CA GLY A 40 -9.57 5.36 24.97
C GLY A 40 -8.68 6.12 23.98
N VAL A 41 -9.00 6.12 22.69
CA VAL A 41 -8.23 6.80 21.65
C VAL A 41 -8.61 8.28 21.58
N ARG A 42 -7.59 9.16 21.61
CA ARG A 42 -7.78 10.60 21.40
C ARG A 42 -8.15 10.85 19.93
N VAL A 43 -9.27 11.53 19.72
CA VAL A 43 -9.78 11.87 18.40
C VAL A 43 -9.12 13.16 17.92
N GLY A 44 -8.47 13.12 16.75
CA GLY A 44 -7.90 14.29 16.07
C GLY A 44 -8.79 14.79 14.93
N ASP A 45 -8.23 15.69 14.11
CA ASP A 45 -8.95 16.33 13.02
C ASP A 45 -9.32 15.35 11.90
N THR A 46 -8.45 14.37 11.62
CA THR A 46 -8.69 13.34 10.60
C THR A 46 -9.90 12.48 10.95
N GLU A 47 -9.99 12.03 12.20
CA GLU A 47 -11.12 11.19 12.64
C GLU A 47 -12.42 11.99 12.69
N GLN A 48 -12.35 13.28 13.03
CA GLN A 48 -13.50 14.19 12.92
C GLN A 48 -13.95 14.38 11.48
N LEU A 49 -12.99 14.54 10.56
CA LEU A 49 -13.28 14.62 9.13
C LEU A 49 -13.95 13.32 8.66
N MET A 50 -13.37 12.17 8.95
CA MET A 50 -13.92 10.84 8.64
C MET A 50 -15.34 10.64 9.18
N ALA A 51 -15.60 11.15 10.38
CA ALA A 51 -16.91 11.07 11.01
C ALA A 51 -17.97 11.97 10.34
N GLY A 52 -17.54 12.98 9.59
CA GLY A 52 -18.38 13.97 8.93
C GLY A 52 -18.90 13.57 7.55
N GLY A 53 -18.41 12.47 6.95
CA GLY A 53 -18.82 12.07 5.61
C GLY A 53 -18.08 10.84 5.07
N VAL A 54 -18.38 10.48 3.82
CA VAL A 54 -17.71 9.40 3.10
C VAL A 54 -16.64 10.01 2.20
N PHE A 55 -15.36 9.76 2.51
CA PHE A 55 -14.23 10.27 1.71
C PHE A 55 -13.41 9.15 1.04
N TRP A 56 -13.89 7.90 1.11
CA TRP A 56 -13.24 6.75 0.51
C TRP A 56 -14.22 6.00 -0.36
N GLU A 57 -13.76 5.65 -1.56
CA GLU A 57 -14.44 4.75 -2.47
C GLU A 57 -13.47 3.63 -2.83
N ARG A 58 -14.00 2.42 -3.05
CA ARG A 58 -13.18 1.29 -3.49
C ARG A 58 -12.72 1.54 -4.93
N GLN A 59 -11.46 1.24 -5.21
CA GLN A 59 -11.01 1.15 -6.61
C GLN A 59 -11.74 0.00 -7.32
N ALA A 60 -12.15 0.21 -8.56
CA ALA A 60 -12.82 -0.81 -9.36
C ALA A 60 -11.85 -1.93 -9.77
N GLN A 61 -10.60 -1.57 -10.07
CA GLN A 61 -9.51 -2.48 -10.42
C GLN A 61 -8.23 -2.08 -9.68
N LEU A 62 -7.40 -3.08 -9.35
CA LEU A 62 -6.10 -2.89 -8.72
C LEU A 62 -5.02 -2.46 -9.73
N MET A 63 -5.15 -2.91 -10.98
CA MET A 63 -4.15 -2.79 -12.04
C MET A 63 -4.78 -2.16 -13.28
N THR A 64 -3.95 -1.59 -14.15
CA THR A 64 -4.40 -1.13 -15.47
C THR A 64 -4.79 -2.31 -16.37
N ASP A 65 -5.61 -2.09 -17.41
CA ASP A 65 -5.97 -3.17 -18.35
C ASP A 65 -4.75 -3.84 -18.98
N ARG A 66 -3.68 -3.08 -19.23
CA ARG A 66 -2.42 -3.60 -19.77
C ARG A 66 -1.71 -4.52 -18.77
N GLU A 67 -1.60 -4.09 -17.52
CA GLU A 67 -1.03 -4.91 -16.44
C GLU A 67 -1.88 -6.17 -16.20
N VAL A 68 -3.21 -6.07 -16.25
CA VAL A 68 -4.12 -7.22 -16.13
C VAL A 68 -3.86 -8.24 -17.25
N HIS A 69 -3.75 -7.81 -18.50
CA HIS A 69 -3.44 -8.71 -19.62
C HIS A 69 -2.07 -9.38 -19.45
N PHE A 70 -1.07 -8.63 -19.00
CA PHE A 70 0.25 -9.17 -18.70
C PHE A 70 0.21 -10.22 -17.58
N MET A 71 -0.48 -9.91 -16.48
CA MET A 71 -0.66 -10.78 -15.33
C MET A 71 -1.36 -12.10 -15.71
N GLN A 72 -2.41 -12.03 -16.53
CA GLN A 72 -3.07 -13.21 -17.07
C GLN A 72 -2.13 -14.08 -17.92
N GLY A 73 -1.22 -13.44 -18.66
CA GLY A 73 -0.16 -14.14 -19.39
C GLY A 73 0.81 -14.86 -18.46
N LEU A 74 1.21 -14.22 -17.35
CA LEU A 74 2.08 -14.85 -16.36
C LEU A 74 1.44 -16.06 -15.68
N PHE A 75 0.14 -16.02 -15.37
CA PHE A 75 -0.57 -17.18 -14.81
C PHE A 75 -0.51 -18.43 -15.69
N ARG A 76 -0.32 -18.26 -17.01
CA ARG A 76 -0.13 -19.36 -17.96
C ARG A 76 1.32 -19.76 -18.14
N ALA A 77 2.26 -18.86 -17.86
CA ALA A 77 3.68 -19.04 -18.15
C ALA A 77 4.49 -19.54 -16.95
N VAL A 78 4.05 -19.24 -15.72
CA VAL A 78 4.75 -19.55 -14.48
C VAL A 78 4.11 -20.75 -13.79
N ASP A 79 4.92 -21.66 -13.25
CA ASP A 79 4.41 -22.75 -12.41
C ASP A 79 3.92 -22.20 -11.07
N MET A 80 2.60 -21.99 -10.99
CA MET A 80 1.94 -21.51 -9.79
C MET A 80 2.02 -22.50 -8.62
N ARG A 81 2.48 -23.76 -8.83
CA ARG A 81 2.75 -24.71 -7.72
C ARG A 81 4.02 -24.35 -6.96
N ARG A 82 4.99 -23.69 -7.60
CA ARG A 82 6.24 -23.27 -7.00
C ARG A 82 6.31 -21.78 -6.67
N TRP A 83 5.62 -20.94 -7.45
CA TRP A 83 5.75 -19.48 -7.36
C TRP A 83 4.42 -18.80 -7.06
N TYR A 84 4.43 -17.83 -6.13
CA TYR A 84 3.36 -16.85 -5.99
C TYR A 84 3.68 -15.62 -6.83
N LEU A 85 2.62 -15.04 -7.42
CA LEU A 85 2.67 -13.80 -8.15
C LEU A 85 1.84 -12.77 -7.41
N CYS A 86 2.48 -11.75 -6.85
CA CYS A 86 1.87 -10.73 -6.02
C CYS A 86 1.80 -9.41 -6.80
N PRO A 87 0.60 -8.96 -7.24
CA PRO A 87 0.49 -7.72 -8.00
C PRO A 87 0.59 -6.47 -7.13
N GLN A 88 1.08 -5.37 -7.70
CA GLN A 88 1.08 -4.02 -7.11
C GLN A 88 1.69 -3.95 -5.70
N VAL A 89 2.82 -4.62 -5.51
CA VAL A 89 3.52 -4.65 -4.22
C VAL A 89 4.38 -3.41 -4.06
N ARG A 90 4.24 -2.70 -2.94
CA ARG A 90 5.02 -1.51 -2.65
C ARG A 90 6.50 -1.85 -2.46
N VAL A 91 7.40 -1.05 -3.03
CA VAL A 91 8.85 -1.29 -2.96
C VAL A 91 9.33 -1.34 -1.50
N ALA A 92 8.80 -0.47 -0.64
CA ALA A 92 9.12 -0.45 0.78
C ALA A 92 8.76 -1.74 1.56
N ASP A 93 7.97 -2.65 0.97
CA ASP A 93 7.61 -3.93 1.58
C ASP A 93 8.53 -5.08 1.15
N ILE A 94 9.39 -4.86 0.14
CA ILE A 94 10.33 -5.87 -0.39
C ILE A 94 11.80 -5.48 -0.28
N VAL A 95 12.10 -4.24 0.13
CA VAL A 95 13.46 -3.79 0.42
C VAL A 95 13.58 -3.27 1.85
N GLN A 96 14.77 -3.40 2.43
CA GLN A 96 15.06 -2.90 3.78
C GLN A 96 16.16 -1.85 3.74
N ILE A 97 15.96 -0.75 4.45
CA ILE A 97 17.02 0.23 4.68
C ILE A 97 18.06 -0.39 5.61
N THR A 98 19.32 -0.43 5.16
CA THR A 98 20.43 -1.02 5.91
C THR A 98 20.58 -0.42 7.32
N PRO A 99 21.01 -1.22 8.32
CA PRO A 99 21.30 -0.74 9.67
C PRO A 99 22.36 0.37 9.75
N ARG A 100 23.13 0.61 8.67
CA ARG A 100 24.06 1.75 8.58
C ARG A 100 23.34 3.11 8.69
N VAL A 101 22.05 3.16 8.34
CA VAL A 101 21.21 4.36 8.53
C VAL A 101 20.43 4.20 9.83
N ARG A 102 20.63 5.12 10.78
CA ARG A 102 19.90 5.12 12.06
C ARG A 102 18.39 5.09 11.83
N GLY A 103 17.72 4.09 12.40
CA GLY A 103 16.26 3.93 12.32
C GLY A 103 15.51 5.17 12.80
N ARG A 104 14.42 5.51 12.11
CA ARG A 104 13.56 6.69 12.36
C ARG A 104 14.27 8.06 12.32
N SER A 105 15.51 8.12 11.86
CA SER A 105 16.19 9.40 11.58
C SER A 105 15.54 10.12 10.40
N ARG A 106 15.84 11.41 10.22
CA ARG A 106 15.40 12.18 9.05
C ARG A 106 15.84 11.51 7.74
N THR A 107 17.05 10.98 7.68
CA THR A 107 17.57 10.26 6.51
C THR A 107 16.80 8.97 6.27
N TRP A 108 16.51 8.21 7.32
CA TRP A 108 15.70 6.99 7.22
C TRP A 108 14.31 7.30 6.65
N TRP A 109 13.62 8.31 7.19
CA TRP A 109 12.30 8.72 6.68
C TRP A 109 12.36 9.22 5.24
N LYS A 110 13.41 9.94 4.85
CA LYS A 110 13.62 10.37 3.46
C LYS A 110 13.70 9.17 2.50
N LEU A 111 14.48 8.15 2.85
CA LEU A 111 14.60 6.94 2.03
C LEU A 111 13.29 6.13 2.05
N PHE A 112 12.67 5.97 3.22
CA PHE A 112 11.42 5.23 3.38
C PHE A 112 10.29 5.85 2.57
N HIS A 113 10.07 7.17 2.67
CA HIS A 113 9.02 7.84 1.92
C HIS A 113 9.23 7.76 0.41
N MET A 114 10.48 7.75 -0.05
CA MET A 114 10.80 7.56 -1.46
C MET A 114 10.34 6.16 -1.93
N ALA A 115 10.74 5.09 -1.26
CA ALA A 115 10.34 3.72 -1.61
C ALA A 115 8.85 3.44 -1.37
N ALA A 116 8.23 4.07 -0.37
CA ALA A 116 6.83 3.85 -0.01
C ALA A 116 5.84 4.43 -1.03
N GLN A 117 6.30 5.27 -1.95
CA GLN A 117 5.49 5.83 -3.03
C GLN A 117 5.52 4.97 -4.31
N TRP A 118 6.37 3.94 -4.36
CA TRP A 118 6.57 3.13 -5.56
C TRP A 118 6.00 1.73 -5.36
N HIS A 119 5.46 1.18 -6.44
CA HIS A 119 4.96 -0.20 -6.51
C HIS A 119 5.65 -0.89 -7.67
N CYS A 120 5.92 -2.18 -7.49
CA CYS A 120 6.24 -3.09 -8.57
C CYS A 120 4.97 -3.73 -9.09
N ASP A 121 4.86 -3.88 -10.41
CA ASP A 121 3.67 -4.44 -11.05
C ASP A 121 3.42 -5.86 -10.56
N VAL A 122 4.47 -6.68 -10.47
CA VAL A 122 4.43 -8.03 -9.93
C VAL A 122 5.69 -8.31 -9.10
N VAL A 123 5.51 -8.99 -7.98
CA VAL A 123 6.60 -9.59 -7.20
C VAL A 123 6.44 -11.10 -7.19
N ILE A 124 7.52 -11.81 -7.47
CA ILE A 124 7.56 -13.27 -7.47
C ILE A 124 8.11 -13.75 -6.14
N VAL A 125 7.39 -14.69 -5.52
CA VAL A 125 7.72 -15.25 -4.20
C VAL A 125 7.81 -16.77 -4.30
N ASP A 126 8.86 -17.35 -3.74
CA ASP A 126 8.97 -18.80 -3.60
C ASP A 126 7.90 -19.31 -2.61
N ARG A 127 7.03 -20.23 -3.05
CA ARG A 127 5.92 -20.72 -2.23
C ARG A 127 6.33 -21.55 -1.02
N ARG A 128 7.53 -22.13 -1.04
CA ARG A 128 8.03 -23.01 0.04
C ARG A 128 8.64 -22.19 1.15
N THR A 129 9.38 -21.14 0.79
CA THR A 129 10.17 -20.33 1.75
C THR A 129 9.57 -18.96 2.02
N PHE A 130 8.59 -18.52 1.24
CA PHE A 130 8.02 -17.16 1.25
C PHE A 130 9.05 -16.06 1.01
N ARG A 131 10.21 -16.40 0.45
CA ARG A 131 11.23 -15.42 0.07
C ARG A 131 10.85 -14.77 -1.25
N VAL A 132 11.00 -13.45 -1.30
CA VAL A 132 10.93 -12.70 -2.55
C VAL A 132 12.14 -13.08 -3.41
N VAL A 133 11.90 -13.45 -4.67
CA VAL A 133 12.96 -13.88 -5.61
C VAL A 133 13.20 -12.88 -6.73
N ALA A 134 12.17 -12.15 -7.16
CA ALA A 134 12.30 -11.10 -8.16
C ALA A 134 11.15 -10.10 -8.09
N ALA A 135 11.45 -8.85 -8.44
CA ALA A 135 10.47 -7.84 -8.81
C ALA A 135 10.35 -7.76 -10.34
N VAL A 136 9.16 -7.40 -10.83
CA VAL A 136 8.84 -7.34 -12.26
C VAL A 136 8.10 -6.03 -12.58
N GLU A 137 8.52 -5.34 -13.65
CA GLU A 137 7.90 -4.11 -14.15
C GLU A 137 7.60 -4.21 -15.66
N LEU A 138 6.39 -3.85 -16.08
CA LEU A 138 5.99 -3.73 -17.47
C LEU A 138 6.08 -2.25 -17.91
N ASP A 139 7.16 -1.91 -18.60
CA ASP A 139 7.45 -0.52 -18.96
C ASP A 139 6.50 0.00 -20.05
N ASP A 140 6.03 1.25 -19.88
CA ASP A 140 5.23 1.92 -20.89
C ASP A 140 6.07 2.81 -21.82
N ALA A 141 5.61 3.02 -23.06
CA ALA A 141 6.30 3.87 -24.04
C ALA A 141 6.38 5.34 -23.61
N SER A 142 5.60 5.75 -22.59
CA SER A 142 5.51 7.11 -22.06
C SER A 142 6.70 7.52 -21.17
N HIS A 143 7.94 7.32 -21.64
CA HIS A 143 9.18 7.70 -20.91
C HIS A 143 9.65 9.16 -21.09
N LEU A 144 8.84 10.06 -21.65
CA LEU A 144 9.32 11.42 -22.00
C LEU A 144 9.33 12.43 -20.84
N LYS A 145 8.78 12.09 -19.66
CA LYS A 145 8.79 12.99 -18.49
C LYS A 145 10.04 12.76 -17.65
N LYS A 146 10.83 13.83 -17.41
CA LYS A 146 12.04 13.81 -16.55
C LYS A 146 11.80 13.18 -15.17
N SER A 147 10.60 13.34 -14.61
CA SER A 147 10.23 12.72 -13.33
C SER A 147 10.15 11.20 -13.37
N ARG A 148 9.68 10.61 -14.47
CA ARG A 148 9.62 9.15 -14.67
C ARG A 148 11.02 8.58 -14.85
N CYS A 149 11.84 9.21 -15.69
CA CYS A 149 13.25 8.84 -15.84
C CYS A 149 14.00 8.85 -14.50
N ARG A 150 13.82 9.91 -13.69
CA ARG A 150 14.42 9.98 -12.34
C ARG A 150 13.92 8.84 -11.44
N ARG A 151 12.62 8.52 -11.46
CA ARG A 151 12.07 7.40 -10.68
C ARG A 151 12.72 6.09 -11.10
N ASP A 152 12.77 5.82 -12.40
CA ASP A 152 13.24 4.54 -12.94
C ASP A 152 14.71 4.31 -12.59
N ILE A 153 15.57 5.33 -12.76
CA ILE A 153 16.99 5.28 -12.36
C ILE A 153 17.14 5.01 -10.86
N LEU A 154 16.33 5.67 -10.02
CA LEU A 154 16.41 5.47 -8.57
C LEU A 154 15.85 4.12 -8.13
N LEU A 155 14.82 3.61 -8.81
CA LEU A 155 14.27 2.29 -8.56
C LEU A 155 15.30 1.21 -8.85
N ASP A 156 15.97 1.30 -10.00
CA ASP A 156 17.05 0.38 -10.39
C ASP A 156 18.17 0.38 -9.34
N GLU A 157 18.59 1.57 -8.87
CA GLU A 157 19.63 1.69 -7.84
C GLU A 157 19.18 1.10 -6.49
N VAL A 158 17.92 1.31 -6.09
CA VAL A 158 17.36 0.71 -4.86
C VAL A 158 17.36 -0.82 -4.95
N MET A 159 16.89 -1.38 -6.06
CA MET A 159 16.85 -2.84 -6.26
C MET A 159 18.26 -3.43 -6.29
N ARG A 160 19.19 -2.78 -6.99
CA ARG A 160 20.60 -3.17 -7.03
C ARG A 160 21.25 -3.17 -5.64
N GLN A 161 21.03 -2.12 -4.85
CA GLN A 161 21.54 -2.05 -3.47
C GLN A 161 20.92 -3.11 -2.56
N ALA A 162 19.65 -3.45 -2.77
CA ALA A 162 18.95 -4.49 -2.02
C ALA A 162 19.34 -5.91 -2.45
N GLY A 163 20.07 -6.07 -3.55
CA GLY A 163 20.32 -7.39 -4.16
C GLY A 163 19.03 -8.04 -4.69
N MET A 164 18.02 -7.23 -5.01
CA MET A 164 16.72 -7.68 -5.51
C MET A 164 16.77 -7.71 -7.05
N PRO A 165 16.61 -8.88 -7.70
CA PRO A 165 16.50 -8.95 -9.15
C PRO A 165 15.27 -8.15 -9.62
N LEU A 166 15.48 -7.26 -10.60
CA LEU A 166 14.42 -6.50 -11.24
C LEU A 166 14.36 -6.89 -12.72
N LEU A 167 13.29 -7.59 -13.11
CA LEU A 167 13.02 -7.98 -14.50
C LEU A 167 12.08 -6.97 -15.12
N ARG A 168 12.49 -6.32 -16.20
CA ARG A 168 11.68 -5.30 -16.86
C ARG A 168 11.85 -5.33 -18.36
N SER A 169 10.75 -5.11 -19.08
CA SER A 169 10.75 -4.83 -20.51
C SER A 169 9.47 -4.07 -20.88
N ARG A 170 9.51 -3.40 -22.03
CA ARG A 170 8.32 -2.81 -22.65
C ARG A 170 7.47 -3.87 -23.36
N ASP A 171 8.10 -4.95 -23.81
CA ASP A 171 7.43 -6.05 -24.48
C ASP A 171 7.02 -7.12 -23.45
N ALA A 172 5.71 -7.29 -23.30
CA ALA A 172 5.12 -8.27 -22.39
C ALA A 172 5.57 -9.71 -22.69
N ARG A 173 5.76 -10.08 -23.96
CA ARG A 173 6.17 -11.43 -24.35
C ARG A 173 7.65 -11.67 -24.04
N GLU A 174 8.48 -10.67 -24.32
CA GLU A 174 9.90 -10.71 -23.94
C GLU A 174 10.04 -10.87 -22.43
N LEU A 175 9.31 -10.04 -21.66
CA LEU A 175 9.35 -10.09 -20.20
C LEU A 175 8.88 -11.45 -19.65
N GLN A 176 7.81 -12.02 -20.21
CA GLN A 176 7.35 -13.36 -19.86
C GLN A 176 8.41 -14.43 -20.10
N ARG A 177 9.17 -14.31 -21.20
CA ARG A 177 10.28 -15.23 -21.51
C ARG A 177 11.41 -15.04 -20.49
N MET A 178 11.84 -13.80 -20.23
CA MET A 178 12.87 -13.51 -19.23
C MET A 178 12.53 -14.08 -17.84
N ILE A 179 11.28 -13.94 -17.42
CA ILE A 179 10.79 -14.49 -16.15
C ILE A 179 10.90 -16.02 -16.14
N ARG A 180 10.44 -16.68 -17.21
CA ARG A 180 10.51 -18.14 -17.30
C ARG A 180 11.95 -18.64 -17.24
N ASP A 181 12.83 -18.02 -18.01
CA ASP A 181 14.25 -18.38 -18.08
C ASP A 181 14.90 -18.21 -16.69
N PHE A 182 14.61 -17.08 -16.02
CA PHE A 182 15.11 -16.79 -14.67
C PHE A 182 14.63 -17.81 -13.63
N LEU A 183 13.33 -18.13 -13.60
CA LEU A 183 12.79 -19.09 -12.64
C LEU A 183 13.29 -20.51 -12.90
N THR A 184 13.47 -20.89 -14.15
CA THR A 184 14.03 -22.21 -14.51
C THR A 184 15.47 -22.35 -14.00
N ALA A 185 16.28 -21.29 -14.13
CA ALA A 185 17.64 -21.28 -13.60
C ALA A 185 17.66 -21.43 -12.07
N LEU A 186 16.79 -20.72 -11.34
CA LEU A 186 16.67 -20.83 -9.88
C LEU A 186 16.26 -22.23 -9.41
N GLU A 187 15.37 -22.90 -10.16
CA GLU A 187 14.96 -24.27 -9.85
C GLU A 187 16.12 -25.26 -10.03
N ALA A 188 16.92 -25.09 -11.08
CA ALA A 188 18.10 -25.91 -11.34
C ALA A 188 19.15 -25.77 -10.22
N GLU A 189 19.42 -24.54 -9.77
CA GLU A 189 20.34 -24.26 -8.66
C GLU A 189 19.85 -24.87 -7.34
N SER A 190 18.54 -24.77 -7.06
CA SER A 190 17.93 -25.33 -5.86
C SER A 190 18.03 -26.87 -5.85
N GLY A 191 17.71 -27.52 -6.96
CA GLY A 191 17.76 -28.98 -7.09
C GLY A 191 19.18 -29.54 -6.98
N ALA A 192 20.19 -28.83 -7.48
CA ALA A 192 21.59 -29.22 -7.33
C ALA A 192 22.06 -29.15 -5.86
N SER A 193 21.64 -28.11 -5.12
CA SER A 193 21.98 -27.95 -3.71
C SER A 193 21.36 -29.05 -2.83
N ASP A 194 20.11 -29.42 -3.11
CA ASP A 194 19.39 -30.49 -2.39
C ASP A 194 20.03 -31.87 -2.64
N ALA A 195 20.46 -32.16 -3.88
CA ALA A 195 21.13 -33.41 -4.24
C ALA A 195 22.50 -33.57 -3.56
N ILE A 196 23.30 -32.50 -3.50
CA ILE A 196 24.61 -32.50 -2.84
C ILE A 196 24.46 -32.72 -1.32
N THR A 197 23.42 -32.16 -0.72
CA THR A 197 23.14 -32.29 0.71
C THR A 197 22.76 -33.72 1.08
N GLN A 198 21.99 -34.41 0.23
CA GLN A 198 21.61 -35.81 0.45
C GLN A 198 22.78 -36.79 0.28
N GLN A 199 23.74 -36.49 -0.61
CA GLN A 199 24.90 -37.36 -0.85
C GLN A 199 25.99 -37.25 0.23
N LYS A 200 26.00 -36.19 1.05
CA LYS A 200 26.91 -36.03 2.20
C LYS A 200 26.34 -36.59 3.51
N ALA A 201 25.07 -36.97 3.53
CA ALA A 201 24.37 -37.45 4.72
C ALA A 201 24.17 -38.97 4.75
N GLY A 202 24.62 -39.69 3.72
CA GLY A 202 24.70 -41.16 3.65
C GLY A 202 26.15 -41.63 3.64
#